data_AF-A0A1A1WET2-F1
#
_entry.id   AF-A0A1A1WET2-F1
#
_cell.length_a   1.000
_cell.length_b   1.000
_cell.length_c   1.000
_cell.angle_alpha   90.00
_cell.angle_beta   90.00
_cell.angle_gamma   90.00
#
_symmetry.space_group_name_H-M   'P 1'
#
loop_
_entity.id
_entity.type
_entity.pdbx_description
1 polymer ?
#
loop_
_entity_poly.entity_id
_entity_poly.type
_entity_poly.pdbx_seq_one_letter_code
_entity_poly.pdbx_strand_id
1 'polypeptide(L)'
;MKTHRAARSLGLGASALVTAAGLLATPAAAPVANAFDCPDVEVIFARGTNEPAGLGRVGDAFVDSLRQQTNLNILPYGVNYAASKLQLHGGDGANDTIDRVKKSVETCPNTKIVLGGYSQGASVMDIVAGVPIGGINWGNSLPPQYASNIAAVATFGDVADRAGGTLPSQSALLGSKAIDLCNPNDPICHAGPGNEWSGHTEGYVPVYTTQAAAFVASKLVGVGQSVPGYGPSFPGAGPQAPGPLQPGYGQQTPVYGQTPPGSNPSIHGGTGTAPAPAPLAPGPTTPAPQAPLV
;
A
#
# COMPACT_ATOMS: atom_id res chain seq x y z
N MET A 1 -1.43 -121.30 18.96
CA MET A 1 -1.66 -120.62 20.25
C MET A 1 -0.67 -119.46 20.37
N LYS A 2 -1.13 -118.26 20.79
CA LYS A 2 -0.32 -117.06 21.16
C LYS A 2 0.53 -116.44 20.01
N THR A 3 0.76 -115.13 19.87
CA THR A 3 0.16 -113.89 20.44
C THR A 3 0.44 -112.71 19.49
N HIS A 4 -0.26 -111.58 19.65
CA HIS A 4 -0.28 -110.43 18.72
C HIS A 4 0.95 -109.48 18.73
N ARG A 5 0.93 -108.54 17.76
CA ARG A 5 1.46 -107.13 17.73
C ARG A 5 2.72 -106.91 16.88
N ALA A 6 2.89 -105.79 16.17
CA ALA A 6 1.94 -104.73 15.74
C ALA A 6 2.55 -103.97 14.55
N ALA A 7 1.71 -103.32 13.72
CA ALA A 7 2.16 -102.46 12.62
C ALA A 7 2.38 -101.01 13.07
N ARG A 8 3.32 -100.31 12.42
CA ARG A 8 3.30 -98.84 12.23
C ARG A 8 4.19 -98.42 11.06
N SER A 9 3.83 -97.29 10.44
CA SER A 9 4.18 -96.94 9.05
C SER A 9 4.97 -95.62 8.96
N LEU A 10 5.26 -95.23 7.70
CA LEU A 10 5.59 -93.88 7.18
C LEU A 10 7.06 -93.48 7.01
N GLY A 11 7.32 -92.78 5.90
CA GLY A 11 8.62 -92.21 5.52
C GLY A 11 8.71 -91.83 4.04
N LEU A 12 7.92 -90.87 3.57
CA LEU A 12 7.94 -90.37 2.19
C LEU A 12 8.28 -88.87 2.14
N GLY A 13 9.44 -88.54 1.54
CA GLY A 13 9.74 -87.36 0.72
C GLY A 13 9.58 -85.92 1.26
N ALA A 14 10.67 -85.16 1.26
CA ALA A 14 10.79 -83.70 1.03
C ALA A 14 12.27 -83.28 1.18
N SER A 15 12.82 -82.21 0.60
CA SER A 15 12.51 -81.38 -0.58
C SER A 15 13.77 -80.54 -0.90
N ALA A 16 13.92 -80.03 -2.14
CA ALA A 16 15.09 -79.24 -2.51
C ALA A 16 15.13 -77.86 -1.81
N LEU A 17 16.33 -77.46 -1.36
CA LEU A 17 16.59 -76.14 -0.77
C LEU A 17 16.80 -75.09 -1.86
N VAL A 18 15.95 -74.08 -1.92
CA VAL A 18 16.16 -72.85 -2.71
C VAL A 18 16.49 -71.71 -1.75
N THR A 19 17.73 -71.23 -1.75
CA THR A 19 18.16 -70.10 -0.94
C THR A 19 17.79 -68.77 -1.59
N ALA A 20 16.74 -68.11 -1.10
CA ALA A 20 16.39 -66.74 -1.47
C ALA A 20 17.17 -65.75 -0.59
N ALA A 21 18.18 -65.08 -1.14
CA ALA A 21 18.87 -63.97 -0.48
C ALA A 21 18.04 -62.69 -0.66
N GLY A 22 17.21 -62.36 0.34
CA GLY A 22 16.44 -61.11 0.35
C GLY A 22 17.32 -59.89 0.62
N LEU A 23 17.35 -58.93 -0.31
CA LEU A 23 17.92 -57.61 -0.05
C LEU A 23 17.07 -56.87 0.99
N LEU A 24 17.62 -56.69 2.19
CA LEU A 24 17.08 -55.79 3.21
C LEU A 24 17.39 -54.34 2.82
N ALA A 25 16.66 -53.82 1.83
CA ALA A 25 16.62 -52.38 1.56
C ALA A 25 15.78 -51.71 2.66
N THR A 26 16.46 -51.13 3.67
CA THR A 26 15.81 -50.21 4.60
C THR A 26 15.19 -49.06 3.79
N PRO A 27 13.91 -48.69 4.01
CA PRO A 27 13.35 -47.52 3.36
C PRO A 27 14.11 -46.29 3.89
N ALA A 28 14.98 -45.72 3.06
CA ALA A 28 15.52 -44.39 3.32
C ALA A 28 14.32 -43.44 3.43
N ALA A 29 14.25 -42.69 4.53
CA ALA A 29 13.22 -41.67 4.67
C ALA A 29 13.34 -40.72 3.49
N ALA A 30 12.32 -40.69 2.63
CA ALA A 30 12.29 -39.77 1.51
C ALA A 30 12.45 -38.34 2.06
N PRO A 31 13.25 -37.47 1.42
CA PRO A 31 13.42 -36.11 1.89
C PRO A 31 12.05 -35.46 1.96
N VAL A 32 11.66 -35.01 3.16
CA VAL A 32 10.38 -34.33 3.35
C VAL A 32 10.44 -33.03 2.57
N ALA A 33 9.67 -32.95 1.48
CA ALA A 33 9.51 -31.71 0.74
C ALA A 33 8.80 -30.72 1.67
N ASN A 34 9.58 -29.81 2.25
CA ASN A 34 9.01 -28.64 2.90
C ASN A 34 8.46 -27.78 1.75
N ALA A 35 7.13 -27.81 1.59
CA ALA A 35 6.46 -26.81 0.79
C ALA A 35 6.83 -25.45 1.40
N PHE A 36 7.18 -24.48 0.56
CA PHE A 36 7.30 -23.11 1.02
C PHE A 36 5.88 -22.63 1.35
N ASP A 37 5.58 -22.42 2.63
CA ASP A 37 4.28 -21.93 3.09
C ASP A 37 4.08 -20.50 2.57
N CYS A 38 3.43 -20.41 1.42
CA CYS A 38 3.14 -19.13 0.76
C CYS A 38 2.27 -18.25 1.68
N PRO A 39 2.62 -16.96 1.84
CA PRO A 39 1.80 -16.04 2.62
C PRO A 39 0.49 -15.76 1.89
N ASP A 40 -0.57 -15.45 2.65
CA ASP A 40 -1.81 -14.95 2.06
C ASP A 40 -1.56 -13.62 1.34
N VAL A 41 -0.73 -12.77 1.97
CA VAL A 41 -0.40 -11.43 1.50
C VAL A 41 1.10 -11.18 1.63
N GLU A 42 1.69 -10.61 0.58
CA GLU A 42 3.00 -9.99 0.66
C GLU A 42 2.88 -8.46 0.56
N VAL A 43 3.50 -7.76 1.53
CA VAL A 43 3.56 -6.29 1.57
C VAL A 43 4.98 -5.85 1.17
N ILE A 44 5.12 -5.28 -0.03
CA ILE A 44 6.36 -4.74 -0.56
C ILE A 44 6.38 -3.24 -0.25
N PHE A 45 7.22 -2.81 0.69
CA PHE A 45 7.22 -1.44 1.21
C PHE A 45 8.55 -0.70 0.96
N ALA A 46 8.47 0.47 0.34
CA ALA A 46 9.59 1.39 0.18
C ALA A 46 9.60 2.42 1.32
N ARG A 47 10.65 2.35 2.15
CA ARG A 47 10.88 3.25 3.29
C ARG A 47 11.15 4.71 2.88
N GLY A 48 11.15 5.62 3.85
CA GLY A 48 11.46 7.03 3.65
C GLY A 48 12.96 7.34 3.52
N THR A 49 13.24 8.59 3.13
CA THR A 49 14.61 9.10 2.97
C THR A 49 15.42 8.92 4.25
N ASN A 50 16.60 8.32 4.13
CA ASN A 50 17.59 8.12 5.18
C ASN A 50 17.17 7.18 6.33
N GLU A 51 16.08 6.41 6.17
CA GLU A 51 15.72 5.32 7.10
C GLU A 51 16.66 4.10 6.93
N PRO A 52 16.91 3.32 8.01
CA PRO A 52 17.65 2.05 7.93
C PRO A 52 16.98 1.03 7.01
N ALA A 53 17.75 0.07 6.47
CA ALA A 53 17.20 -0.99 5.63
C ALA A 53 16.10 -1.79 6.38
N GLY A 54 14.98 -2.05 5.69
CA GLY A 54 13.73 -2.55 6.29
C GLY A 54 12.52 -1.80 5.71
N LEU A 55 11.37 -1.88 6.38
CA LEU A 55 10.14 -1.17 5.97
C LEU A 55 10.17 0.33 6.34
N GLY A 56 10.98 0.70 7.33
CA GLY A 56 10.92 2.02 7.96
C GLY A 56 9.72 2.17 8.90
N ARG A 57 9.72 3.23 9.70
CA ARG A 57 8.76 3.46 10.81
C ARG A 57 7.30 3.40 10.34
N VAL A 58 7.01 3.97 9.17
CA VAL A 58 5.65 4.01 8.61
C VAL A 58 5.24 2.64 8.05
N GLY A 59 6.16 1.92 7.40
CA GLY A 59 5.90 0.59 6.86
C GLY A 59 5.69 -0.47 7.93
N ASP A 60 6.49 -0.45 9.00
CA ASP A 60 6.31 -1.33 10.17
C ASP A 60 4.92 -1.11 10.81
N ALA A 61 4.57 0.14 11.11
CA ALA A 61 3.28 0.49 11.71
C ALA A 61 2.07 0.18 10.80
N PHE A 62 2.23 0.31 9.48
CA PHE A 62 1.21 -0.08 8.51
C PHE A 62 1.00 -1.60 8.47
N VAL A 63 2.08 -2.39 8.41
CA VAL A 63 2.02 -3.87 8.42
C VAL A 63 1.42 -4.39 9.73
N ASP A 64 1.81 -3.83 10.87
CA ASP A 64 1.27 -4.24 12.17
C ASP A 64 -0.21 -3.86 12.32
N SER A 65 -0.64 -2.70 11.81
CA SER A 65 -2.07 -2.36 11.76
C SER A 65 -2.85 -3.29 10.82
N LEU A 66 -2.28 -3.69 9.68
CA LEU A 66 -2.93 -4.65 8.76
C LEU A 66 -3.06 -6.05 9.39
N ARG A 67 -2.08 -6.49 10.19
CA ARG A 67 -2.14 -7.71 11.00
C ARG A 67 -3.14 -7.64 12.15
N GLN A 68 -3.44 -6.45 12.68
CA GLN A 68 -4.48 -6.28 13.71
C GLN A 68 -5.90 -6.28 13.10
N GLN A 69 -6.03 -5.87 11.83
CA GLN A 69 -7.31 -5.75 11.12
C GLN A 69 -7.66 -6.98 10.25
N THR A 70 -6.76 -7.97 10.15
CA THR A 70 -6.94 -9.19 9.36
C THR A 70 -6.36 -10.41 10.08
N ASN A 71 -6.85 -11.61 9.77
CA ASN A 71 -6.25 -12.87 10.27
C ASN A 71 -5.28 -13.50 9.23
N LEU A 72 -4.68 -12.68 8.36
CA LEU A 72 -3.91 -13.13 7.20
C LEU A 72 -2.42 -13.30 7.55
N ASN A 73 -1.79 -14.32 6.99
CA ASN A 73 -0.35 -14.48 7.01
C ASN A 73 0.31 -13.43 6.11
N ILE A 74 0.83 -12.36 6.72
CA ILE A 74 1.44 -11.21 6.04
C ILE A 74 2.96 -11.30 6.09
N LEU A 75 3.57 -11.52 4.93
CA LEU A 75 5.02 -11.43 4.68
C LEU A 75 5.39 -9.99 4.31
N PRO A 76 6.14 -9.26 5.15
CA PRO A 76 6.70 -7.97 4.77
C PRO A 76 8.00 -8.13 3.99
N TYR A 77 8.21 -7.25 3.01
CA TYR A 77 9.47 -7.08 2.29
C TYR A 77 9.82 -5.58 2.20
N GLY A 78 10.98 -5.21 2.75
CA GLY A 78 11.51 -3.85 2.63
C GLY A 78 12.30 -3.70 1.34
N VAL A 79 11.89 -2.77 0.48
CA VAL A 79 12.52 -2.52 -0.82
C VAL A 79 14.00 -2.21 -0.65
N ASN A 80 14.84 -2.97 -1.35
CA ASN A 80 16.29 -2.94 -1.24
C ASN A 80 16.89 -1.86 -2.15
N TYR A 81 16.79 -0.63 -1.68
CA TYR A 81 17.40 0.54 -2.32
C TYR A 81 18.06 1.46 -1.29
N ALA A 82 18.88 2.42 -1.76
CA ALA A 82 19.70 3.25 -0.87
C ALA A 82 18.90 4.25 0.00
N ALA A 83 17.69 4.66 -0.43
CA ALA A 83 16.88 5.70 0.23
C ALA A 83 17.67 7.00 0.54
N SER A 84 18.65 7.36 -0.28
CA SER A 84 19.64 8.40 0.07
C SER A 84 19.06 9.82 -0.01
N LYS A 85 19.69 10.79 0.68
CA LYS A 85 19.22 12.20 0.70
C LYS A 85 19.18 12.90 -0.66
N LEU A 86 19.94 12.40 -1.64
CA LEU A 86 19.93 12.93 -3.00
C LEU A 86 18.71 12.46 -3.82
N GLN A 87 17.95 11.48 -3.30
CA GLN A 87 16.74 10.90 -3.89
C GLN A 87 16.90 10.28 -5.29
N LEU A 88 18.13 10.13 -5.78
CA LEU A 88 18.45 9.61 -7.12
C LEU A 88 18.09 8.14 -7.36
N HIS A 89 17.68 7.41 -6.31
CA HIS A 89 17.49 5.96 -6.31
C HIS A 89 16.02 5.52 -6.46
N GLY A 90 15.11 6.43 -6.82
CA GLY A 90 13.70 6.08 -7.07
C GLY A 90 13.55 4.96 -8.11
N GLY A 91 14.32 5.05 -9.21
CA GLY A 91 14.37 4.00 -10.23
C GLY A 91 14.93 2.67 -9.74
N ASP A 92 15.93 2.68 -8.86
CA ASP A 92 16.51 1.47 -8.26
C ASP A 92 15.46 0.75 -7.38
N GLY A 93 14.75 1.52 -6.52
CA GLY A 93 13.67 0.99 -5.69
C GLY A 93 12.49 0.48 -6.51
N ALA A 94 12.18 1.11 -7.65
CA ALA A 94 11.13 0.64 -8.55
C ALA A 94 11.51 -0.69 -9.21
N ASN A 95 12.75 -0.84 -9.65
CA ASN A 95 13.27 -2.09 -10.22
C ASN A 95 13.23 -3.23 -9.19
N ASP A 96 13.72 -3.00 -7.97
CA ASP A 96 13.69 -3.99 -6.88
C ASP A 96 12.24 -4.38 -6.49
N THR A 97 11.33 -3.41 -6.42
CA THR A 97 9.89 -3.65 -6.23
C THR A 97 9.32 -4.56 -7.32
N ILE A 98 9.61 -4.26 -8.59
CA ILE A 98 9.13 -5.02 -9.75
C ILE A 98 9.71 -6.44 -9.76
N ASP A 99 11.00 -6.60 -9.44
CA ASP A 99 11.65 -7.91 -9.39
C ASP A 99 11.14 -8.75 -8.20
N ARG A 100 10.83 -8.11 -7.06
CA ARG A 100 10.15 -8.79 -5.96
C ARG A 100 8.74 -9.24 -6.38
N VAL A 101 7.96 -8.39 -7.05
CA VAL A 101 6.63 -8.76 -7.59
C VAL A 101 6.72 -9.99 -8.50
N LYS A 102 7.63 -9.98 -9.49
CA LYS A 102 7.86 -11.15 -10.38
C LYS A 102 8.14 -12.39 -9.55
N LYS A 103 9.09 -12.29 -8.61
CA LYS A 103 9.52 -13.42 -7.79
C LYS A 103 8.39 -13.98 -6.92
N SER A 104 7.54 -13.12 -6.38
CA SER A 104 6.39 -13.52 -5.57
C SER A 104 5.33 -14.23 -6.42
N VAL A 105 5.05 -13.74 -7.63
CA VAL A 105 4.11 -14.39 -8.56
C VAL A 105 4.62 -15.74 -9.06
N GLU A 106 5.92 -15.86 -9.34
CA GLU A 106 6.56 -17.13 -9.75
C GLU A 106 6.58 -18.17 -8.63
N THR A 107 6.83 -17.74 -7.39
CA THR A 107 7.01 -18.66 -6.24
C THR A 107 5.67 -19.01 -5.59
N CYS A 108 4.75 -18.05 -5.52
CA CYS A 108 3.49 -18.12 -4.78
C CYS A 108 2.36 -17.41 -5.57
N PRO A 109 1.88 -17.99 -6.70
CA PRO A 109 0.94 -17.31 -7.61
C PRO A 109 -0.41 -16.92 -7.00
N ASN A 110 -0.78 -17.52 -5.86
CA ASN A 110 -2.02 -17.22 -5.14
C ASN A 110 -1.89 -16.04 -4.15
N THR A 111 -0.67 -15.73 -3.69
CA THR A 111 -0.39 -14.63 -2.76
C THR A 111 -0.87 -13.30 -3.35
N LYS A 112 -1.57 -12.51 -2.54
CA LYS A 112 -1.93 -11.14 -2.92
C LYS A 112 -0.80 -10.19 -2.61
N ILE A 113 -0.50 -9.28 -3.54
CA ILE A 113 0.58 -8.33 -3.34
C ILE A 113 -0.01 -6.96 -2.98
N VAL A 114 0.52 -6.36 -1.93
CA VAL A 114 0.26 -4.97 -1.52
C VAL A 114 1.55 -4.20 -1.71
N LEU A 115 1.46 -3.07 -2.42
CA LEU A 115 2.57 -2.13 -2.55
C LEU A 115 2.39 -0.99 -1.56
N GLY A 116 3.47 -0.48 -0.98
CA GLY A 116 3.41 0.68 -0.10
C GLY A 116 4.67 1.52 -0.12
N GLY A 117 4.54 2.81 0.17
CA GLY A 117 5.66 3.73 0.09
C GLY A 117 5.46 4.97 0.95
N TYR A 118 6.52 5.42 1.63
CA TYR A 118 6.51 6.64 2.42
C TYR A 118 7.57 7.64 1.91
N SER A 119 7.21 8.92 1.74
CA SER A 119 8.13 9.98 1.31
C SER A 119 8.79 9.61 -0.03
N GLN A 120 10.12 9.55 -0.11
CA GLN A 120 10.87 9.03 -1.26
C GLN A 120 10.42 7.62 -1.71
N GLY A 121 9.94 6.78 -0.79
CA GLY A 121 9.38 5.48 -1.11
C GLY A 121 7.98 5.54 -1.71
N ALA A 122 7.22 6.61 -1.47
CA ALA A 122 5.95 6.83 -2.16
C ALA A 122 6.21 7.11 -3.66
N SER A 123 7.20 7.98 -3.93
CA SER A 123 7.75 8.21 -5.28
C SER A 123 8.33 6.96 -5.98
N VAL A 124 8.79 5.94 -5.23
CA VAL A 124 9.12 4.63 -5.82
C VAL A 124 7.86 3.95 -6.36
N MET A 125 6.75 4.01 -5.62
CA MET A 125 5.48 3.41 -6.02
C MET A 125 4.80 4.16 -7.17
N ASP A 126 4.96 5.48 -7.28
CA ASP A 126 4.59 6.25 -8.48
C ASP A 126 5.27 5.71 -9.74
N ILE A 127 6.60 5.54 -9.70
CA ILE A 127 7.38 5.02 -10.85
C ILE A 127 6.85 3.62 -11.23
N VAL A 128 6.65 2.74 -10.25
CA VAL A 128 6.05 1.41 -10.45
C VAL A 128 4.63 1.52 -11.02
N ALA A 129 3.85 2.51 -10.60
CA ALA A 129 2.49 2.75 -11.08
C ALA A 129 2.40 3.50 -12.42
N GLY A 130 3.54 3.95 -12.98
CA GLY A 130 3.62 4.72 -14.23
C GLY A 130 3.21 6.19 -14.10
N VAL A 131 3.28 6.75 -12.89
CA VAL A 131 2.91 8.14 -12.57
C VAL A 131 4.13 9.05 -12.77
N PRO A 132 4.04 10.09 -13.63
CA PRO A 132 5.20 10.92 -13.97
C PRO A 132 5.44 12.04 -12.95
N ILE A 133 6.36 11.81 -12.02
CA ILE A 133 6.76 12.82 -11.03
C ILE A 133 7.47 14.00 -11.74
N GLY A 134 6.83 15.18 -11.70
CA GLY A 134 7.34 16.39 -12.36
C GLY A 134 7.45 16.28 -13.88
N GLY A 135 6.71 15.35 -14.51
CA GLY A 135 6.78 15.10 -15.96
C GLY A 135 7.99 14.31 -16.43
N ILE A 136 8.82 13.79 -15.51
CA ILE A 136 10.01 12.99 -15.82
C ILE A 136 9.73 11.51 -15.51
N ASN A 137 10.09 10.61 -16.42
CA ASN A 137 10.10 9.18 -16.11
C ASN A 137 11.44 8.78 -15.49
N TRP A 138 11.41 8.34 -14.24
CA TRP A 138 12.60 8.02 -13.43
C TRP A 138 12.97 6.53 -13.40
N GLY A 139 12.18 5.65 -14.05
CA GLY A 139 12.46 4.22 -14.04
C GLY A 139 11.50 3.38 -14.89
N ASN A 140 11.43 2.10 -14.56
CA ASN A 140 10.48 1.17 -15.17
C ASN A 140 9.18 1.14 -14.36
N SER A 141 8.04 1.12 -15.06
CA SER A 141 6.75 0.82 -14.45
C SER A 141 6.47 -0.68 -14.42
N LEU A 142 5.50 -1.09 -13.60
CA LEU A 142 5.08 -2.47 -13.46
C LEU A 142 4.60 -3.03 -14.82
N PRO A 143 5.18 -4.13 -15.32
CA PRO A 143 4.71 -4.75 -16.56
C PRO A 143 3.23 -5.15 -16.44
N PRO A 144 2.35 -4.81 -17.40
CA PRO A 144 0.90 -4.90 -17.22
C PRO A 144 0.36 -6.27 -16.82
N GLN A 145 1.05 -7.35 -17.19
CA GLN A 145 0.66 -8.72 -16.82
C GLN A 145 0.66 -8.99 -15.31
N TYR A 146 1.43 -8.23 -14.51
CA TYR A 146 1.48 -8.36 -13.05
C TYR A 146 0.51 -7.45 -12.32
N ALA A 147 -0.14 -6.50 -13.02
CA ALA A 147 -1.05 -5.54 -12.39
C ALA A 147 -2.28 -6.22 -11.75
N SER A 148 -2.65 -7.42 -12.21
CA SER A 148 -3.72 -8.24 -11.63
C SER A 148 -3.35 -8.90 -10.29
N ASN A 149 -2.05 -9.14 -10.03
CA ASN A 149 -1.55 -9.70 -8.77
C ASN A 149 -1.51 -8.66 -7.63
N ILE A 150 -1.39 -7.38 -7.97
CA ILE A 150 -1.47 -6.28 -7.01
C ILE A 150 -2.93 -6.14 -6.54
N ALA A 151 -3.18 -6.26 -5.24
CA ALA A 151 -4.50 -6.07 -4.63
C ALA A 151 -4.73 -4.61 -4.21
N ALA A 152 -3.69 -3.96 -3.68
CA ALA A 152 -3.76 -2.57 -3.23
C ALA A 152 -2.40 -1.85 -3.32
N VAL A 153 -2.44 -0.52 -3.35
CA VAL A 153 -1.28 0.37 -3.19
C VAL A 153 -1.59 1.37 -2.07
N ALA A 154 -0.64 1.66 -1.17
CA ALA A 154 -0.80 2.65 -0.10
C ALA A 154 0.43 3.56 0.00
N THR A 155 0.28 4.81 -0.44
CA THR A 155 1.32 5.85 -0.40
C THR A 155 1.08 6.83 0.75
N PHE A 156 2.18 7.34 1.33
CA PHE A 156 2.18 8.21 2.50
C PHE A 156 3.14 9.38 2.29
N GLY A 157 2.65 10.62 2.37
CA GLY A 157 3.49 11.80 2.19
C GLY A 157 4.12 11.88 0.80
N ASP A 158 3.32 11.60 -0.24
CA ASP A 158 3.79 11.56 -1.62
C ASP A 158 3.98 12.97 -2.20
N VAL A 159 5.09 13.20 -2.87
CA VAL A 159 5.37 14.48 -3.53
C VAL A 159 4.46 14.68 -4.77
N ALA A 160 3.90 13.60 -5.32
CA ALA A 160 3.02 13.67 -6.49
C ALA A 160 1.66 14.34 -6.18
N ASP A 161 1.15 14.22 -4.95
CA ASP A 161 0.02 15.02 -4.44
C ASP A 161 0.26 16.52 -4.68
N ARG A 162 1.46 16.99 -4.31
CA ARG A 162 1.85 18.41 -4.38
C ARG A 162 2.01 18.91 -5.82
N ALA A 163 2.29 18.01 -6.75
CA ALA A 163 2.32 18.27 -8.19
C ALA A 163 0.92 18.26 -8.83
N GLY A 164 -0.14 17.95 -8.07
CA GLY A 164 -1.51 17.84 -8.56
C GLY A 164 -1.82 16.53 -9.29
N GLY A 165 -1.07 15.46 -9.00
CA GLY A 165 -1.12 14.20 -9.73
C GLY A 165 -0.94 12.97 -8.86
N THR A 166 -1.99 12.58 -8.14
CA THR A 166 -1.95 11.46 -7.19
C THR A 166 -1.93 10.10 -7.88
N LEU A 167 -1.37 9.07 -7.22
CA LEU A 167 -1.34 7.71 -7.76
C LEU A 167 -2.75 7.15 -8.06
N PRO A 168 -3.78 7.36 -7.19
CA PRO A 168 -5.18 7.02 -7.50
C PRO A 168 -5.77 7.70 -8.75
N SER A 169 -5.33 8.92 -9.09
CA SER A 169 -5.89 9.70 -10.19
C SER A 169 -5.16 9.52 -11.53
N GLN A 170 -3.85 9.22 -11.50
CA GLN A 170 -3.01 9.14 -12.70
C GLN A 170 -2.66 7.71 -13.14
N SER A 171 -2.58 6.73 -12.24
CA SER A 171 -2.17 5.37 -12.64
C SER A 171 -3.29 4.62 -13.35
N ALA A 172 -3.11 4.36 -14.65
CA ALA A 172 -4.07 3.61 -15.47
C ALA A 172 -4.29 2.15 -15.01
N LEU A 173 -3.30 1.53 -14.35
CA LEU A 173 -3.35 0.12 -13.94
C LEU A 173 -3.59 -0.07 -12.43
N LEU A 174 -3.10 0.85 -11.60
CA LEU A 174 -3.13 0.72 -10.14
C LEU A 174 -4.01 1.75 -9.43
N GLY A 175 -4.47 2.81 -10.11
CA GLY A 175 -5.19 3.91 -9.45
C GLY A 175 -6.48 3.49 -8.73
N SER A 176 -7.27 2.58 -9.31
CA SER A 176 -8.48 2.01 -8.68
C SER A 176 -8.20 1.10 -7.46
N LYS A 177 -6.92 0.77 -7.23
CA LYS A 177 -6.40 -0.05 -6.12
C LYS A 177 -5.63 0.79 -5.10
N ALA A 178 -5.44 2.07 -5.35
CA ALA A 178 -4.57 2.93 -4.57
C ALA A 178 -5.33 3.76 -3.53
N ILE A 179 -4.66 4.03 -2.42
CA ILE A 179 -4.95 5.12 -1.50
C ILE A 179 -3.69 5.98 -1.35
N ASP A 180 -3.85 7.28 -1.50
CA ASP A 180 -2.80 8.27 -1.30
C ASP A 180 -3.12 9.06 -0.03
N LEU A 181 -2.17 9.13 0.89
CA LEU A 181 -2.37 9.74 2.20
C LEU A 181 -1.37 10.86 2.42
N CYS A 182 -1.86 12.09 2.26
CA CYS A 182 -1.16 13.30 2.67
C CYS A 182 -1.70 13.82 4.01
N ASN A 183 -0.81 14.05 4.96
CA ASN A 183 -1.13 14.81 6.17
C ASN A 183 -1.22 16.31 5.80
N PRO A 184 -2.29 17.04 6.17
CA PRO A 184 -2.43 18.48 5.86
C PRO A 184 -1.28 19.37 6.36
N ASN A 185 -0.52 18.92 7.35
CA ASN A 185 0.65 19.64 7.84
C ASN A 185 1.95 19.27 7.10
N ASP A 186 1.97 18.25 6.24
CA ASP A 186 3.19 17.74 5.62
C ASP A 186 3.65 18.60 4.43
N PRO A 187 4.82 19.29 4.52
CA PRO A 187 5.32 20.17 3.46
C PRO A 187 5.79 19.46 2.18
N ILE A 188 5.90 18.12 2.18
CA ILE A 188 6.29 17.32 1.01
C ILE A 188 5.11 17.10 0.07
N CYS A 189 3.96 16.69 0.60
CA CYS A 189 2.75 16.37 -0.16
C CYS A 189 1.73 17.52 -0.18
N HIS A 190 1.68 18.35 0.86
CA HIS A 190 0.68 19.41 0.95
C HIS A 190 1.13 20.70 0.25
N ALA A 191 0.18 21.36 -0.41
CA ALA A 191 0.34 22.70 -0.96
C ALA A 191 -0.64 23.65 -0.26
N GLY A 192 -0.19 24.30 0.82
CA GLY A 192 -1.02 25.24 1.56
C GLY A 192 -0.38 25.75 2.85
N PRO A 193 -1.13 26.47 3.69
CA PRO A 193 -0.80 26.66 5.11
C PRO A 193 -0.78 25.32 5.84
N GLY A 194 0.04 25.17 6.88
CA GLY A 194 0.14 23.95 7.69
C GLY A 194 1.50 23.23 7.61
N ASN A 195 2.32 23.55 6.61
CA ASN A 195 3.66 23.03 6.26
C ASN A 195 4.69 22.91 7.42
N GLU A 196 4.44 22.04 8.39
CA GLU A 196 5.29 21.73 9.53
C GLU A 196 5.97 20.37 9.32
N TRP A 197 7.29 20.31 9.53
CA TRP A 197 8.06 19.09 9.28
C TRP A 197 7.60 17.89 10.13
N SER A 198 7.02 18.14 11.31
CA SER A 198 6.34 17.17 12.18
C SER A 198 5.18 16.45 11.48
N GLY A 199 4.44 17.13 10.59
CA GLY A 199 3.40 16.54 9.76
C GLY A 199 3.93 15.41 8.89
N HIS A 200 5.14 15.60 8.32
CA HIS A 200 5.86 14.56 7.58
C HIS A 200 6.42 13.48 8.53
N THR A 201 7.26 13.88 9.50
CA THR A 201 8.10 12.92 10.24
C THR A 201 7.38 12.13 11.32
N GLU A 202 6.29 12.64 11.86
CA GLU A 202 5.57 12.04 13.00
C GLU A 202 4.13 11.70 12.59
N GLY A 203 3.46 12.63 11.91
CA GLY A 203 2.02 12.68 11.68
C GLY A 203 1.34 11.53 10.92
N TYR A 204 2.09 10.56 10.37
CA TYR A 204 1.51 9.38 9.70
C TYR A 204 1.10 8.24 10.63
N VAL A 205 1.74 8.12 11.80
CA VAL A 205 1.54 6.98 12.73
C VAL A 205 0.83 7.46 14.00
N PRO A 206 -0.23 6.78 14.49
CA PRO A 206 -0.86 5.59 13.93
C PRO A 206 -2.01 5.88 12.95
N VAL A 207 -2.44 7.13 12.80
CA VAL A 207 -3.73 7.50 12.19
C VAL A 207 -3.81 7.06 10.72
N TYR A 208 -2.89 7.55 9.89
CA TYR A 208 -2.90 7.26 8.46
C TYR A 208 -2.49 5.81 8.18
N THR A 209 -1.54 5.24 8.93
CA THR A 209 -1.20 3.81 8.82
C THR A 209 -2.39 2.90 9.12
N THR A 210 -3.24 3.28 10.09
CA THR A 210 -4.49 2.55 10.40
C THR A 210 -5.55 2.70 9.32
N GLN A 211 -5.69 3.91 8.75
CA GLN A 211 -6.58 4.17 7.62
C GLN A 211 -6.17 3.39 6.36
N ALA A 212 -4.87 3.37 6.03
CA ALA A 212 -4.33 2.58 4.94
C ALA A 212 -4.57 1.08 5.16
N ALA A 213 -4.31 0.57 6.36
CA ALA A 213 -4.57 -0.83 6.71
C ALA A 213 -6.06 -1.19 6.53
N ALA A 214 -6.99 -0.33 6.92
CA ALA A 214 -8.43 -0.55 6.70
C ALA A 214 -8.80 -0.58 5.21
N PHE A 215 -8.26 0.35 4.42
CA PHE A 215 -8.44 0.36 2.97
C PHE A 215 -7.90 -0.92 2.33
N VAL A 216 -6.66 -1.31 2.67
CA VAL A 216 -5.99 -2.50 2.13
C VAL A 216 -6.72 -3.77 2.57
N ALA A 217 -7.17 -3.87 3.83
CA ALA A 217 -8.02 -4.97 4.30
C ALA A 217 -9.32 -5.07 3.48
N SER A 218 -9.96 -3.95 3.13
CA SER A 218 -11.17 -3.95 2.29
C SER A 218 -10.91 -4.45 0.86
N LYS A 219 -9.75 -4.13 0.26
CA LYS A 219 -9.30 -4.70 -1.03
C LYS A 219 -8.96 -6.19 -0.88
N LEU A 220 -8.36 -6.55 0.26
CA LEU A 220 -8.18 -7.90 0.80
C LEU A 220 -9.45 -8.75 0.68
N VAL A 221 -10.54 -8.13 1.09
CA VAL A 221 -11.89 -8.67 1.29
C VAL A 221 -12.77 -8.63 0.04
N GLY A 222 -12.31 -8.02 -1.05
CA GLY A 222 -12.91 -8.15 -2.38
C GLY A 222 -12.96 -9.59 -2.90
N VAL A 223 -12.29 -10.53 -2.22
CA VAL A 223 -12.44 -11.99 -2.36
C VAL A 223 -13.23 -12.63 -1.18
N GLY A 224 -14.30 -11.99 -0.72
CA GLY A 224 -15.48 -12.70 -0.19
C GLY A 224 -15.73 -12.77 1.33
N GLN A 225 -15.17 -11.89 2.18
CA GLN A 225 -15.43 -11.90 3.64
C GLN A 225 -15.41 -10.50 4.29
N SER A 226 -16.55 -9.93 4.71
CA SER A 226 -16.62 -8.58 5.30
C SER A 226 -15.68 -8.32 6.49
N VAL A 227 -14.95 -7.19 6.49
CA VAL A 227 -14.20 -6.72 7.67
C VAL A 227 -15.14 -6.17 8.77
N PRO A 228 -14.87 -6.44 10.07
CA PRO A 228 -15.52 -5.73 11.17
C PRO A 228 -15.23 -4.23 11.14
N GLY A 229 -16.23 -3.41 11.45
CA GLY A 229 -16.18 -1.97 11.19
C GLY A 229 -15.13 -1.20 11.99
N TYR A 230 -14.24 -0.49 11.28
CA TYR A 230 -13.46 0.62 11.78
C TYR A 230 -13.35 1.71 10.71
N GLY A 231 -13.78 2.93 11.03
CA GLY A 231 -13.73 4.10 10.14
C GLY A 231 -15.06 4.87 10.08
N PRO A 232 -15.04 6.21 10.08
CA PRO A 232 -16.24 7.01 9.83
C PRO A 232 -16.69 6.86 8.36
N SER A 233 -18.00 6.89 8.13
CA SER A 233 -18.60 6.70 6.82
C SER A 233 -18.10 7.72 5.78
N PHE A 234 -17.50 7.24 4.69
CA PHE A 234 -17.18 8.09 3.53
C PHE A 234 -18.48 8.63 2.89
N PRO A 235 -18.67 9.96 2.79
CA PRO A 235 -19.83 10.51 2.10
C PRO A 235 -19.64 10.47 0.58
N GLY A 236 -20.38 9.59 -0.09
CA GLY A 236 -20.77 9.78 -1.50
C GLY A 236 -19.98 9.01 -2.56
N ALA A 237 -20.51 7.85 -2.96
CA ALA A 237 -20.47 7.35 -4.34
C ALA A 237 -21.48 6.19 -4.52
N GLY A 238 -22.76 6.50 -4.74
CA GLY A 238 -23.80 5.49 -4.98
C GLY A 238 -25.14 6.11 -5.43
N PRO A 239 -25.84 5.57 -6.46
CA PRO A 239 -27.06 6.21 -6.97
C PRO A 239 -28.25 6.06 -6.03
N GLN A 240 -29.00 7.14 -5.79
CA GLN A 240 -30.23 7.09 -5.01
C GLN A 240 -31.39 6.48 -5.81
N ALA A 241 -31.84 5.30 -5.40
CA ALA A 241 -33.14 4.75 -5.81
C ALA A 241 -34.26 5.24 -4.84
N PRO A 242 -35.50 5.49 -5.29
CA PRO A 242 -36.55 6.05 -4.43
C PRO A 242 -37.16 4.99 -3.51
N GLY A 243 -37.12 5.23 -2.19
CA GLY A 243 -37.85 4.45 -1.17
C GLY A 243 -39.25 5.00 -0.86
N PRO A 244 -40.16 4.23 -0.25
CA PRO A 244 -41.58 4.59 -0.16
C PRO A 244 -41.93 5.57 0.98
N LEU A 245 -43.03 6.31 0.79
CA LEU A 245 -43.65 7.18 1.80
C LEU A 245 -44.42 6.37 2.86
N GLN A 246 -44.30 6.76 4.14
CA GLN A 246 -45.29 6.45 5.20
C GLN A 246 -45.20 7.48 6.36
N PRO A 247 -46.17 7.57 7.29
CA PRO A 247 -46.88 8.85 7.50
C PRO A 247 -46.47 9.58 8.79
N GLY A 248 -46.76 10.89 8.82
CA GLY A 248 -46.31 11.79 9.89
C GLY A 248 -47.26 11.98 11.08
N TYR A 249 -46.78 12.75 12.06
CA TYR A 249 -47.53 13.28 13.19
C TYR A 249 -47.17 14.76 13.43
N GLY A 250 -48.18 15.62 13.57
CA GLY A 250 -48.15 16.86 14.36
C GLY A 250 -47.33 18.07 13.85
N GLN A 251 -47.99 18.99 13.13
CA GLN A 251 -47.51 20.38 13.02
C GLN A 251 -47.85 21.20 14.27
N GLN A 252 -46.95 22.11 14.68
CA GLN A 252 -47.32 23.45 15.15
C GLN A 252 -46.33 24.49 14.60
N THR A 253 -46.85 25.54 13.97
CA THR A 253 -46.10 26.72 13.48
C THR A 253 -46.22 27.88 14.47
N PRO A 254 -45.42 28.94 14.30
CA PRO A 254 -46.05 30.22 13.96
C PRO A 254 -45.51 30.85 12.66
N VAL A 255 -46.36 31.63 12.00
CA VAL A 255 -46.07 32.40 10.78
C VAL A 255 -46.30 33.89 11.05
N TYR A 256 -45.37 34.75 10.61
CA TYR A 256 -45.52 36.18 10.30
C TYR A 256 -44.26 36.60 9.51
N GLY A 257 -44.27 37.39 8.43
CA GLY A 257 -45.31 38.00 7.60
C GLY A 257 -44.65 38.79 6.42
N GLN A 258 -45.38 39.26 5.41
CA GLN A 258 -44.82 39.70 4.10
C GLN A 258 -45.45 41.00 3.53
N THR A 259 -44.79 41.87 2.71
CA THR A 259 -43.36 41.94 2.32
C THR A 259 -42.79 43.39 2.10
N PRO A 260 -43.07 44.17 1.02
CA PRO A 260 -42.10 45.18 0.52
C PRO A 260 -42.75 46.57 0.18
N PRO A 261 -42.18 47.45 -0.68
CA PRO A 261 -40.79 47.90 -0.92
C PRO A 261 -40.60 49.46 -0.79
N GLY A 262 -39.34 49.92 -0.77
CA GLY A 262 -38.94 51.14 -1.49
C GLY A 262 -38.61 52.43 -0.72
N SER A 263 -37.35 52.85 -0.77
CA SER A 263 -36.89 54.25 -0.97
C SER A 263 -35.36 54.27 -1.13
N ASN A 264 -34.85 55.22 -1.91
CA ASN A 264 -33.43 55.36 -2.28
C ASN A 264 -32.93 56.76 -1.82
N PRO A 265 -31.66 57.12 -2.08
CA PRO A 265 -30.47 56.92 -1.25
C PRO A 265 -30.07 58.17 -0.43
N SER A 266 -29.05 58.07 0.42
CA SER A 266 -28.36 59.25 1.00
C SER A 266 -26.84 59.13 0.94
N ILE A 267 -26.20 60.24 0.57
CA ILE A 267 -24.76 60.39 0.31
C ILE A 267 -24.07 61.09 1.48
N HIS A 268 -22.94 60.54 1.92
CA HIS A 268 -21.75 61.21 2.45
C HIS A 268 -20.58 60.22 2.21
N GLY A 269 -19.43 60.52 1.61
CA GLY A 269 -18.70 61.79 1.51
C GLY A 269 -17.80 61.94 2.74
N GLY A 270 -16.47 61.84 2.68
CA GLY A 270 -15.54 61.62 1.56
C GLY A 270 -14.08 61.60 2.06
N THR A 271 -13.12 61.83 1.16
CA THR A 271 -11.64 61.75 1.35
C THR A 271 -11.07 60.32 1.52
N GLY A 272 -9.99 59.91 0.85
CA GLY A 272 -9.24 60.55 -0.23
C GLY A 272 -7.73 60.61 0.02
N THR A 273 -7.02 59.52 -0.24
CA THR A 273 -5.55 59.48 -0.36
C THR A 273 -5.15 58.53 -1.48
N ALA A 274 -4.36 59.02 -2.43
CA ALA A 274 -3.85 58.24 -3.56
C ALA A 274 -2.63 57.38 -3.16
N PRO A 275 -2.39 56.24 -3.82
CA PRO A 275 -1.18 55.44 -3.59
C PRO A 275 0.07 56.13 -4.17
N ALA A 276 1.17 56.06 -3.42
CA ALA A 276 2.47 56.60 -3.81
C ALA A 276 3.15 55.76 -4.93
N PRO A 277 4.01 56.36 -5.76
CA PRO A 277 4.71 55.65 -6.83
C PRO A 277 5.77 54.67 -6.32
N ALA A 278 5.97 53.57 -7.05
CA ALA A 278 6.91 52.51 -6.69
C ALA A 278 8.39 52.95 -6.80
N PRO A 279 9.29 52.44 -5.93
CA PRO A 279 10.73 52.69 -6.05
C PRO A 279 11.35 52.02 -7.30
N LEU A 280 12.35 52.69 -7.87
CA LEU A 280 13.11 52.21 -9.04
C LEU A 280 13.95 50.97 -8.72
N ALA A 281 14.06 50.07 -9.69
CA ALA A 281 14.90 48.87 -9.59
C ALA A 281 16.41 49.22 -9.61
N PRO A 282 17.27 48.52 -8.85
CA PRO A 282 18.73 48.67 -8.95
C PRO A 282 19.25 48.20 -10.32
N GLY A 283 20.21 48.94 -10.88
CA GLY A 283 20.91 48.56 -12.11
C GLY A 283 21.88 47.39 -11.93
N PRO A 284 22.39 46.80 -13.04
CA PRO A 284 23.25 45.63 -12.99
C PRO A 284 24.60 45.92 -12.34
N THR A 285 24.97 45.12 -11.34
CA THR A 285 26.29 45.16 -10.69
C THR A 285 27.32 44.41 -11.52
N THR A 286 28.46 45.04 -11.79
CA THR A 286 29.63 44.38 -12.39
C THR A 286 30.35 43.49 -11.36
N PRO A 287 30.84 42.28 -11.72
CA PRO A 287 31.61 41.45 -10.80
C PRO A 287 33.02 42.02 -10.55
N ALA A 288 33.44 42.05 -9.28
CA ALA A 288 34.85 42.24 -8.92
C ALA A 288 35.63 40.92 -9.09
N PRO A 289 36.93 40.96 -9.42
CA PRO A 289 37.71 39.76 -9.72
C PRO A 289 38.01 38.91 -8.48
N GLN A 290 37.97 37.59 -8.66
CA GLN A 290 38.32 36.59 -7.64
C GLN A 290 39.84 36.54 -7.41
N ALA A 291 40.25 36.41 -6.14
CA ALA A 291 41.61 36.05 -5.75
C ALA A 291 41.72 34.50 -5.59
N PRO A 292 42.90 33.90 -5.84
CA PRO A 292 43.04 32.45 -5.93
C PRO A 292 43.08 31.72 -4.58
N LEU A 293 42.82 30.41 -4.65
CA LEU A 293 42.75 29.45 -3.55
C LEU A 293 44.09 29.24 -2.82
N VAL A 294 43.99 28.95 -1.51
CA VAL A 294 44.89 28.09 -0.73
C VAL A 294 44.02 27.21 0.17
#